data_AF-A0A0B6YIX5-F1
#
_entry.id   AF-A0A0B6YIX5-F1
#
_cell.length_a   1.000
_cell.length_b   1.000
_cell.length_c   1.000
_cell.angle_alpha   90.00
_cell.angle_beta   90.00
_cell.angle_gamma   90.00
#
_symmetry.space_group_name_H-M   'P 1'
#
loop_
_entity.id
_entity.type
_entity.pdbx_description
1 polymer ?
#
loop_
_entity_poly.entity_id
_entity_poly.type
_entity_poly.pdbx_seq_one_letter_code
_entity_poly.pdbx_strand_id
1 'polypeptide(L)'
;DLFTDLKNGERLLSLIEVLSGLNLKPERGKLRVHHINNLNRALEVLENNYSIKLVNISSNDIVDGSPKLTLGLVWSIILHW
;
A
#
# COMPACT_ATOMS: atom_id res chain seq x y z
N ASP A 1 -8.93 10.00 8.33
CA ASP A 1 -9.85 9.15 7.56
C ASP A 1 -9.00 8.12 6.82
N LEU A 2 -9.26 6.82 6.99
CA LEU A 2 -8.37 5.72 6.56
C LEU A 2 -8.08 5.78 5.04
N PHE A 3 -9.12 6.07 4.26
CA PHE A 3 -9.03 6.10 2.80
C PHE A 3 -8.20 7.27 2.30
N THR A 4 -8.15 8.36 3.05
CA THR A 4 -7.36 9.55 2.67
C THR A 4 -5.90 9.43 3.12
N ASP A 5 -5.67 8.79 4.27
CA ASP A 5 -4.32 8.61 4.83
C ASP A 5 -3.50 7.58 4.02
N LEU A 6 -4.17 6.55 3.48
CA LEU A 6 -3.54 5.53 2.63
C LEU A 6 -3.29 5.97 1.18
N LYS A 7 -3.96 7.03 0.69
CA LYS A 7 -3.79 7.53 -0.68
C LYS A 7 -2.36 7.90 -1.03
N ASN A 8 -1.62 8.43 -0.07
CA ASN A 8 -0.24 8.90 -0.32
C ASN A 8 0.77 7.74 -0.43
N GLY A 9 0.37 6.53 -0.03
CA GLY A 9 1.24 5.35 -0.01
C GLY A 9 2.31 5.36 1.08
N GLU A 10 2.71 6.53 1.61
CA GLU A 10 3.75 6.63 2.65
C GLU A 10 3.39 5.87 3.94
N ARG A 11 2.13 5.98 4.37
CA ARG A 11 1.62 5.32 5.58
C ARG A 11 1.56 3.80 5.42
N LEU A 12 1.13 3.35 4.25
CA LEU A 12 1.11 1.93 3.89
C LEU A 12 2.53 1.37 3.85
N LEU A 13 3.46 2.11 3.22
CA LEU A 13 4.86 1.72 3.11
C LEU A 13 5.51 1.60 4.50
N SER A 14 5.26 2.57 5.38
CA SER A 14 5.76 2.57 6.76
C SER A 14 5.16 1.43 7.60
N LEU A 15 3.88 1.10 7.39
CA LEU A 15 3.26 -0.06 8.03
C LEU A 15 3.96 -1.35 7.62
N ILE A 16 4.16 -1.55 6.31
CA ILE A 16 4.87 -2.72 5.79
C ILE A 16 6.32 -2.73 6.26
N GLU A 17 6.97 -1.57 6.35
CA GLU A 17 8.32 -1.40 6.91
C GLU A 17 8.42 -2.01 8.30
N VAL A 18 7.50 -1.64 9.20
CA VAL A 18 7.45 -2.11 10.58
C VAL A 18 7.09 -3.59 10.66
N LEU A 19 6.10 -4.03 9.88
CA LEU A 19 5.65 -5.42 9.87
C LEU A 19 6.71 -6.37 9.27
N SER A 20 7.51 -5.87 8.32
CA SER A 20 8.51 -6.67 7.61
C SER A 20 9.92 -6.57 8.18
N GLY A 21 10.21 -5.52 8.94
CA GLY A 21 11.59 -5.17 9.32
C GLY A 21 12.47 -4.78 8.13
N LEU A 22 11.90 -4.51 6.96
CA LEU A 22 12.63 -4.09 5.75
C LEU A 22 12.70 -2.58 5.68
N ASN A 23 13.80 -1.98 5.23
CA ASN A 23 13.86 -0.53 5.05
C ASN A 23 13.23 -0.11 3.71
N LEU A 24 12.02 0.46 3.76
CA LEU A 24 11.27 0.93 2.60
C LEU A 24 11.24 2.44 2.61
N LYS A 25 12.12 3.07 1.83
CA LYS A 25 12.15 4.53 1.70
C LYS A 25 10.95 5.02 0.88
N PRO A 26 10.05 5.84 1.46
CA PRO A 26 8.99 6.47 0.70
C PRO A 26 9.56 7.53 -0.23
N GLU A 27 8.99 7.61 -1.42
CA GLU A 27 9.22 8.67 -2.38
C GLU A 27 8.51 9.94 -1.89
N ARG A 28 9.31 10.97 -1.60
CA ARG A 28 8.83 12.24 -1.06
C ARG A 28 8.42 13.16 -2.20
N GLY A 29 7.13 13.19 -2.52
CA GLY A 29 6.58 14.12 -3.50
C GLY A 29 5.06 14.19 -3.44
N LYS A 30 4.49 15.33 -3.85
CA LYS A 30 3.05 15.63 -3.76
C LYS A 30 2.26 15.33 -5.04
N LEU A 31 2.96 14.91 -6.10
CA LEU A 31 2.35 14.53 -7.36
C LEU A 31 1.72 13.15 -7.24
N ARG A 32 0.62 12.92 -7.98
CA ARG A 32 -0.08 11.62 -8.05
C ARG A 32 0.88 10.48 -8.42
N VAL A 33 1.88 10.73 -9.26
CA VAL A 33 2.89 9.73 -9.65
C VAL A 33 3.72 9.23 -8.46
N HIS A 34 4.10 10.12 -7.53
CA HIS A 34 4.86 9.74 -6.34
C HIS A 34 4.02 8.86 -5.40
N HIS A 35 2.73 9.21 -5.24
CA HIS A 35 1.80 8.40 -4.46
C HIS A 35 1.59 7.01 -5.07
N ILE A 36 1.41 6.94 -6.39
CA ILE A 36 1.30 5.65 -7.11
C ILE A 36 2.58 4.84 -6.96
N ASN A 37 3.76 5.47 -7.03
CA ASN A 37 5.03 4.75 -6.90
C ASN A 37 5.22 4.16 -5.49
N ASN A 38 4.87 4.92 -4.45
CA ASN A 38 4.85 4.44 -3.07
C ASN A 38 3.90 3.26 -2.90
N LEU A 39 2.68 3.36 -3.44
CA LEU A 39 1.69 2.28 -3.39
C LEU A 39 2.16 1.04 -4.18
N ASN A 40 2.70 1.21 -5.38
CA ASN A 40 3.25 0.11 -6.17
C ASN A 40 4.34 -0.63 -5.39
N ARG A 41 5.25 0.10 -4.77
CA ARG A 41 6.32 -0.49 -3.98
C ARG A 41 5.79 -1.24 -2.75
N ALA A 42 4.76 -0.72 -2.10
CA ALA A 42 4.06 -1.43 -1.02
C ALA A 42 3.44 -2.74 -1.50
N LEU A 43 2.67 -2.70 -2.60
CA LEU A 43 2.02 -3.89 -3.16
C LEU A 43 3.06 -4.93 -3.65
N GLU A 44 4.14 -4.48 -4.29
CA GLU A 44 5.23 -5.33 -4.75
C GLU A 44 5.89 -6.07 -3.58
N VAL A 45 6.11 -5.40 -2.44
CA VAL A 45 6.66 -6.05 -1.24
C VAL A 45 5.70 -7.08 -0.67
N LEU A 46 4.39 -6.77 -0.61
CA LEU A 46 3.37 -7.70 -0.13
C LEU A 46 3.27 -8.94 -1.04
N GLU A 47 3.36 -8.78 -2.35
CA GLU A 47 3.29 -9.89 -3.29
C GLU A 47 4.60 -10.70 -3.31
N ASN A 48 5.76 -10.06 -3.40
CA ASN A 48 7.04 -10.76 -3.55
C ASN A 48 7.55 -11.37 -2.24
N ASN A 49 7.47 -10.66 -1.11
CA ASN A 49 8.03 -11.15 0.15
C ASN A 49 7.04 -12.01 0.94
N TYR A 50 5.74 -11.74 0.81
CA TYR A 50 4.70 -12.40 1.60
C TYR A 50 3.75 -13.27 0.78
N SER A 51 3.87 -13.26 -0.56
CA SER A 51 2.96 -14.00 -1.45
C SER A 51 1.47 -13.70 -1.17
N ILE A 52 1.18 -12.46 -0.74
CA ILE A 52 -0.19 -12.00 -0.51
C ILE A 52 -0.86 -11.83 -1.86
N LYS A 53 -1.93 -12.58 -2.11
CA LYS A 53 -2.72 -12.48 -3.35
C LYS A 53 -3.57 -11.22 -3.34
N LEU A 54 -3.04 -10.16 -3.95
CA LEU A 54 -3.73 -8.89 -4.15
C LEU A 54 -4.68 -8.98 -5.36
N VAL A 55 -5.73 -9.78 -5.24
CA VAL A 55 -6.67 -10.00 -6.35
C VAL A 55 -7.48 -8.73 -6.61
N ASN A 56 -7.34 -8.18 -7.81
CA ASN A 56 -8.10 -7.01 -8.29
C ASN A 56 -7.84 -5.72 -7.50
N ILE A 57 -6.65 -5.58 -6.89
CA ILE A 57 -6.20 -4.37 -6.20
C ILE A 57 -5.06 -3.76 -7.02
N SER A 58 -5.28 -2.55 -7.55
CA SER A 58 -4.21 -1.77 -8.18
C SER A 58 -3.88 -0.51 -7.37
N SER A 59 -2.64 -0.05 -7.44
CA SER A 59 -2.18 1.20 -6.80
C SER A 59 -3.02 2.42 -7.22
N ASN A 60 -3.54 2.41 -8.44
CA ASN A 60 -4.40 3.49 -8.93
C ASN A 60 -5.77 3.51 -8.22
N ASP A 61 -6.32 2.37 -7.81
CA ASP A 61 -7.59 2.35 -7.08
C ASP A 61 -7.44 2.88 -5.64
N ILE A 62 -6.29 2.59 -5.02
CA ILE A 62 -5.95 3.08 -3.69
C ILE A 62 -5.70 4.60 -3.73
N VAL A 63 -4.98 5.11 -4.75
CA VAL A 63 -4.75 6.57 -4.89
C VAL A 63 -6.05 7.32 -5.21
N ASP A 64 -6.99 6.69 -5.90
CA ASP A 64 -8.31 7.25 -6.16
C ASP A 64 -9.18 7.25 -4.88
N GLY A 65 -8.86 6.38 -3.92
CA GLY A 65 -9.51 6.30 -2.62
C GLY A 65 -10.70 5.37 -2.61
N SER A 66 -10.69 4.34 -3.45
CA SER A 66 -11.75 3.33 -3.48
C SER A 66 -11.84 2.64 -2.12
N PRO A 67 -12.92 2.84 -1.36
CA PRO A 67 -13.00 2.32 0.01
C PRO A 67 -13.03 0.80 0.03
N LYS A 68 -13.67 0.17 -0.96
CA LYS A 68 -13.76 -1.29 -1.10
C LYS A 68 -12.38 -1.93 -1.27
N LEU A 69 -11.57 -1.38 -2.17
CA LEU A 69 -10.24 -1.93 -2.48
C LEU A 69 -9.22 -1.61 -1.40
N THR A 70 -9.33 -0.42 -0.78
CA THR A 70 -8.51 -0.05 0.39
C THR A 70 -8.79 -0.96 1.58
N LEU A 71 -10.06 -1.26 1.87
CA LEU A 71 -10.39 -2.25 2.91
C LEU A 71 -9.88 -3.64 2.55
N GLY A 72 -10.03 -4.07 1.29
CA GLY A 72 -9.53 -5.36 0.83
C GLY A 72 -8.02 -5.50 1.02
N LEU A 73 -7.26 -4.43 0.74
CA LEU A 73 -5.82 -4.39 0.97
C LEU A 73 -5.48 -4.53 2.46
N VAL A 74 -6.08 -3.69 3.31
CA VAL A 74 -5.83 -3.72 4.75
C VAL A 74 -6.24 -5.07 5.35
N TRP A 75 -7.36 -5.64 4.90
CA TRP A 75 -7.80 -6.96 5.28
C TRP A 75 -6.78 -8.05 4.91
N SER A 76 -6.26 -8.03 3.68
CA SER A 76 -5.23 -8.98 3.25
C SER A 76 -3.95 -8.88 4.08
N ILE A 77 -3.57 -7.68 4.52
CA ILE A 77 -2.45 -7.47 5.44
C ILE A 77 -2.77 -8.09 6.80
N ILE A 78 -3.94 -7.77 7.38
CA ILE A 78 -4.36 -8.32 8.69
C ILE A 78 -4.53 -9.84 8.65
N LEU A 79 -4.94 -10.41 7.52
CA LEU A 79 -5.13 -11.86 7.40
C LEU A 79 -3.81 -12.63 7.32
N HIS A 80 -2.76 -11.99 6.80
CA HIS A 80 -1.47 -12.63 6.57
C HIS A 80 -0.52 -12.56 7.78
N TRP A 81 -0.67 -11.52 8.62
CA TRP A 81 0.09 -11.35 9.86
C TRP A 81 -0.71 -11.84 11.07
#